data_AF-A0A3P1SNB4-F1
#
_entry.id   AF-A0A3P1SNB4-F1
#
_cell.length_a   1.000
_cell.length_b   1.000
_cell.length_c   1.000
_cell.angle_alpha   90.00
_cell.angle_beta   90.00
_cell.angle_gamma   90.00
#
_symmetry.space_group_name_H-M   'P 1'
#
loop_
_entity.id
_entity.type
_entity.pdbx_description
1 polymer ?
#
loop_
_entity_poly.entity_id
_entity_poly.type
_entity_poly.pdbx_seq_one_letter_code
_entity_poly.pdbx_strand_id
1 'polypeptide(L)' 'MSTTTGNMQSVYLDIPRSDWQLLKDLAKKFGWQTQTSEQRLEAFVKSRPKATKLTEDDIMNEVSAIRYAK' A
#
# COMPACT_ATOMS: atom_id res chain seq x y z
N MET A 1 -2.93 23.56 2.60
CA MET A 1 -2.57 22.30 1.93
C MET A 1 -3.85 21.50 1.77
N SER A 2 -4.44 21.50 0.58
CA SER A 2 -5.73 20.86 0.32
C SER A 2 -5.52 19.35 0.14
N THR A 3 -5.94 18.55 1.11
CA THR A 3 -6.05 17.09 0.94
C THR A 3 -7.32 16.80 0.17
N THR A 4 -7.21 16.79 -1.17
CA THR A 4 -8.28 16.26 -2.03
C THR A 4 -8.36 14.76 -1.79
N THR A 5 -9.30 14.34 -0.95
CA THR A 5 -9.77 12.95 -0.86
C THR A 5 -10.50 12.63 -2.17
N GLY A 6 -9.76 12.49 -3.26
CA GLY A 6 -10.28 11.93 -4.49
C GLY A 6 -10.55 10.46 -4.24
N ASN A 7 -11.76 9.97 -4.56
CA ASN A 7 -12.11 8.55 -4.56
C ASN A 7 -11.11 7.79 -5.45
N MET A 8 -10.00 7.32 -4.88
CA MET A 8 -8.94 6.64 -5.61
C MET A 8 -9.41 5.22 -5.91
N GLN A 9 -10.16 5.07 -7.00
CA GLN A 9 -10.60 3.78 -7.52
C GLN A 9 -9.38 3.06 -8.12
N SER A 10 -8.73 2.24 -7.30
CA SER A 10 -7.67 1.35 -7.76
C SER A 10 -8.30 0.05 -8.29
N VAL A 11 -7.93 -0.34 -9.51
CA VAL A 11 -8.36 -1.57 -10.14
C VAL A 11 -7.20 -2.55 -10.15
N TYR A 12 -7.47 -3.81 -9.80
CA TYR A 12 -6.50 -4.90 -9.86
C TYR A 12 -6.79 -5.71 -11.11
N LEU A 13 -5.78 -5.89 -11.95
CA LEU A 13 -5.86 -6.60 -13.21
C LEU A 13 -4.73 -7.62 -13.26
N ASP A 14 -5.08 -8.86 -13.60
CA ASP A 14 -4.09 -9.90 -13.92
C ASP A 14 -3.77 -9.82 -15.41
N ILE A 15 -2.57 -9.30 -15.71
CA ILE A 15 -2.13 -9.05 -17.09
C ILE A 15 -0.95 -9.98 -17.40
N PRO A 16 -0.98 -10.69 -18.55
CA PRO A 16 0.18 -11.43 -19.03
C PRO A 16 1.43 -10.55 -19.11
N ARG A 17 2.60 -11.11 -18.79
CA ARG A 17 3.86 -10.35 -18.80
C ARG A 17 4.19 -9.74 -20.16
N SER A 18 3.76 -10.38 -21.26
CA SER A 18 3.92 -9.86 -22.63
C SER A 18 3.23 -8.51 -22.83
N ASP A 19 2.08 -8.32 -22.19
CA ASP A 19 1.18 -7.20 -22.47
C ASP A 19 1.33 -6.06 -21.45
N TRP A 20 2.11 -6.30 -20.39
CA TRP A 20 2.37 -5.31 -19.34
C TRP A 20 2.96 -4.00 -19.89
N GLN A 21 3.87 -4.09 -20.85
CA GLN A 21 4.51 -2.91 -21.42
C GLN A 21 3.53 -2.05 -22.22
N LEU A 22 2.66 -2.69 -23.00
CA LEU A 22 1.59 -2.02 -23.73
C LEU A 22 0.64 -1.29 -22.77
N LEU A 23 0.19 -1.98 -21.72
CA LEU A 23 -0.71 -1.38 -20.74
C LEU A 23 -0.04 -0.22 -20.00
N LYS A 24 1.24 -0.34 -19.66
CA LYS A 24 2.00 0.74 -19.02
C LYS A 24 2.04 2.00 -19.89
N ASP A 25 2.28 1.84 -21.19
CA ASP A 25 2.30 2.95 -22.14
C ASP A 25 0.92 3.57 -22.34
N LEU A 26 -0.14 2.75 -22.41
CA LEU A 26 -1.52 3.22 -22.47
C LEU A 26 -1.89 4.00 -21.20
N ALA A 27 -1.66 3.42 -20.03
CA ALA A 27 -1.94 4.06 -18.75
C ALA A 27 -1.23 5.42 -18.64
N LYS A 28 0.04 5.50 -19.06
CA LYS A 28 0.79 6.76 -19.09
C LYS A 28 0.12 7.81 -19.99
N LYS A 29 -0.39 7.43 -21.17
CA LYS A 29 -1.13 8.34 -22.05
C LYS A 29 -2.43 8.85 -21.44
N PHE A 30 -3.12 8.02 -20.64
CA PHE A 30 -4.34 8.40 -19.93
C PHE A 30 -4.08 9.11 -18.59
N GLY A 31 -2.81 9.35 -18.22
CA GLY A 31 -2.46 9.95 -16.93
C GLY A 31 -2.67 9.02 -15.74
N TRP A 32 -2.82 7.72 -15.98
CA TRP A 32 -2.98 6.71 -14.94
C TRP A 32 -1.65 6.22 -14.43
N GLN A 33 -1.61 5.90 -13.14
CA GLN A 33 -0.45 5.28 -12.50
C GLN A 33 -0.61 3.76 -12.52
N THR A 34 0.42 3.07 -12.96
CA THR A 34 0.50 1.61 -12.93
C THR A 34 1.61 1.18 -12.01
N GLN A 35 1.33 0.17 -11.18
CA GLN A 35 2.32 -0.42 -10.27
C GLN A 35 2.09 -1.92 -10.24
N THR A 36 3.17 -2.70 -10.25
CA THR A 36 3.08 -4.13 -9.98
C THR A 36 2.87 -4.35 -8.48
N SER A 37 2.38 -5.54 -8.11
CA SER A 37 2.24 -5.92 -6.70
C SER A 37 3.59 -5.91 -5.97
N GLU A 38 4.67 -6.28 -6.64
CA GLU A 38 6.04 -6.22 -6.12
C GLU A 38 6.47 -4.77 -5.84
N GLN A 39 6.22 -3.85 -6.76
CA GLN A 39 6.53 -2.42 -6.58
C GLN A 39 5.73 -1.81 -5.42
N ARG A 40 4.46 -2.19 -5.27
CA ARG A 40 3.65 -1.79 -4.12
C ARG A 40 4.23 -2.32 -2.81
N LEU A 41 4.61 -3.59 -2.77
CA LEU A 41 5.22 -4.19 -1.58
C LEU A 41 6.53 -3.48 -1.22
N GLU A 42 7.37 -3.18 -2.20
CA GLU A 42 8.63 -2.47 -1.98
C GLU A 42 8.38 -1.05 -1.45
N ALA A 43 7.42 -0.32 -2.02
CA ALA A 43 7.02 1.00 -1.54
C ALA A 43 6.50 0.95 -0.10
N PHE A 44 5.69 -0.05 0.24
CA PHE A 44 5.21 -0.27 1.60
C PHE A 44 6.37 -0.57 2.55
N VAL A 45 7.29 -1.46 2.17
CA VAL A 45 8.48 -1.79 2.98
C VAL A 45 9.33 -0.56 3.26
N LYS A 46 9.50 0.33 2.27
CA LYS A 46 10.24 1.59 2.39
C LYS A 46 9.52 2.65 3.21
N SER A 47 8.19 2.69 3.18
CA SER A 47 7.39 3.65 3.95
C SER A 47 7.29 3.30 5.44
N ARG A 48 7.74 2.10 5.84
CA ARG A 48 7.73 1.69 7.24
C ARG A 48 8.57 2.64 8.10
N PRO A 49 8.04 3.05 9.28
CA PRO A 49 8.83 3.77 10.27
C PRO A 49 10.05 2.95 10.67
N LYS A 50 11.25 3.52 10.56
CA LYS A 50 12.51 2.85 10.95
C LYS A 50 12.71 2.79 12.46
N ALA A 51 12.12 3.74 13.18
CA ALA A 51 12.16 3.83 14.63
C ALA A 51 10.74 4.05 15.13
N THR A 52 10.05 2.96 15.41
CA THR A 52 8.77 3.00 16.10
C THR A 52 9.08 3.17 17.59
N LYS A 53 8.60 4.24 18.23
CA LYS A 53 8.56 4.34 19.70
C LYS A 53 7.43 3.46 20.21
N LEU A 54 7.54 2.16 19.97
CA LEU A 54 6.60 1.16 20.43
C LEU A 54 7.42 0.17 21.26
N THR A 55 7.22 0.20 22.56
CA THR A 55 7.89 -0.73 23.46
C THR A 55 7.19 -2.08 23.40
N GLU A 56 7.88 -3.12 23.84
CA GLU A 56 7.31 -4.47 23.92
C GLU A 56 6.09 -4.49 24.86
N ASP A 57 6.13 -3.69 25.93
CA ASP A 57 5.01 -3.48 26.86
C ASP A 57 3.80 -2.82 26.18
N ASP A 58 4.01 -1.84 25.30
CA ASP A 58 2.92 -1.19 24.56
C ASP A 58 2.19 -2.20 23.66
N ILE A 59 2.94 -3.09 22.99
CA ILE A 59 2.39 -4.15 22.14
C ILE A 59 1.60 -5.15 22.98
N MET A 60 2.17 -5.61 24.10
CA MET A 60 1.54 -6.61 24.96
C MET A 60 0.29 -6.06 25.68
N ASN A 61 0.27 -4.77 26.00
CA ASN A 61 -0.91 -4.10 26.54
C ASN A 61 -2.04 -4.01 25.50
N GLU A 62 -1.74 -3.68 24.25
CA GLU A 62 -2.77 -3.68 23.19
C GLU A 62 -3.31 -5.08 22.91
N VAL A 63 -2.44 -6.09 22.80
CA VAL A 63 -2.85 -7.49 22.59
C VAL A 63 -3.67 -8.02 23.76
N SER A 64 -3.27 -7.71 24.99
CA SER A 64 -3.99 -8.15 26.19
C SER A 64 -5.35 -7.45 26.34
N ALA A 65 -5.44 -6.16 26.01
CA ALA A 65 -6.70 -5.42 25.97
C ALA A 65 -7.67 -6.01 24.94
N ILE A 66 -7.21 -6.45 23.77
CA ILE A 66 -8.12 -7.08 22.78
C ILE A 66 -8.52 -8.50 23.21
N ARG A 67 -7.59 -9.30 23.76
CA ARG A 67 -7.86 -10.72 24.09
C ARG A 67 -8.58 -10.95 25.41
N TYR A 68 -8.35 -10.10 26.40
CA TYR A 68 -8.78 -10.33 27.77
C TYR A 68 -9.67 -9.22 28.34
N ALA A 69 -10.06 -8.20 27.55
CA ALA A 69 -11.06 -7.21 28.01
C ALA A 69 -12.51 -7.76 27.99
N LYS A 70 -12.69 -9.05 28.27
CA LYS A 70 -13.99 -9.69 28.40
C LYS A 70 -14.29 -10.01 29.86
#